data_AF-G7YYP5-F1
#
_entry.id   AF-G7YYP5-F1
#
_cell.length_a   1.000
_cell.length_b   1.000
_cell.length_c   1.000
_cell.angle_alpha   90.00
_cell.angle_beta   90.00
_cell.angle_gamma   90.00
#
_symmetry.space_group_name_H-M   'P 1'
#
loop_
_entity.id
_entity.type
_entity.pdbx_description
1 polymer ?
#
loop_
_entity_poly.entity_id
_entity_poly.type
_entity_poly.pdbx_seq_one_letter_code
_entity_poly.pdbx_strand_id
1 'polypeptide(L)'
;MVVLDADSVMTGDCLCGLVRLMEANPNAGIIQSSPKASGMDTLYARCQQFATRVYGPLFTAGLHFWQLGESHYWGHNAIIRVKPFIEHCALAPLPGEGSFAGSILSHDFVEAALMRRAGWGVWIAYDLPGSYEELPPNLLDELKRDRRWCHGNLMNFRLFLVKGMHPVHRAVFLTGVMSYLSAPLWFMFLALSTALQVVHALTEPQYFLQPRQLFPVWPQWRPELAIALFASTMVLLFLPKLLSILLIWCKGTKEYGGFWRVTLSLLLEVLFSVLLAPVRMLFHTVFVVSAFLGWEVVWNSPQRDDDSTSWGEAFKRHGSQLLLGLVWAVGMAWLDLRFLFWLAPIVFS
;
A
#
# COMPACT_ATOMS: atom_id res chain seq x y z
N MET A 1 25.66 -8.26 -11.38
CA MET A 1 24.49 -8.81 -12.09
C MET A 1 23.38 -7.79 -12.00
N VAL A 2 22.69 -7.48 -13.11
CA VAL A 2 21.49 -6.63 -13.08
C VAL A 2 20.28 -7.55 -13.24
N VAL A 3 19.28 -7.37 -12.38
CA VAL A 3 18.03 -8.14 -12.42
C VAL A 3 16.95 -7.30 -13.08
N LEU A 4 16.26 -7.86 -14.07
CA LEU A 4 15.19 -7.22 -14.83
C LEU A 4 14.05 -8.21 -14.98
N ASP A 5 12.84 -7.78 -14.67
CA ASP A 5 11.63 -8.52 -15.00
C ASP A 5 11.27 -8.32 -16.48
N ALA A 6 10.40 -9.18 -17.00
CA ALA A 6 10.01 -9.15 -18.42
C ALA A 6 9.25 -7.86 -18.81
N ASP A 7 8.62 -7.20 -17.83
CA ASP A 7 7.92 -5.93 -17.92
C ASP A 7 8.78 -4.72 -17.51
N SER A 8 10.09 -4.92 -17.35
CA SER A 8 11.04 -3.88 -16.98
C SER A 8 11.85 -3.36 -18.17
N VAL A 9 12.02 -2.04 -18.24
CA VAL A 9 12.83 -1.38 -19.28
C VAL A 9 13.80 -0.40 -18.63
N MET A 10 15.09 -0.51 -18.96
CA MET A 10 16.12 0.40 -18.47
C MET A 10 16.95 0.97 -19.64
N THR A 11 17.30 2.26 -19.55
CA THR A 11 18.20 2.88 -20.53
C THR A 11 19.65 2.43 -20.30
N GLY A 12 20.47 2.46 -21.35
CA GLY A 12 21.90 2.16 -21.24
C GLY A 12 22.61 3.06 -20.22
N ASP A 13 22.26 4.34 -20.18
CA ASP A 13 22.81 5.29 -19.20
C ASP A 13 22.47 4.91 -17.75
N CYS A 14 21.25 4.43 -17.50
CA CYS A 14 20.83 3.96 -16.19
C CYS A 14 21.64 2.73 -15.76
N LEU A 15 21.82 1.76 -16.68
CA LEU A 15 22.64 0.56 -16.44
C LEU A 15 24.09 0.92 -16.14
N CYS A 16 24.70 1.78 -16.96
CA CYS A 16 26.05 2.28 -16.73
C CYS A 16 26.16 3.03 -15.39
N GLY A 17 25.14 3.82 -15.03
CA GLY A 17 25.07 4.52 -13.74
C GLY A 17 25.05 3.56 -12.55
N LEU A 18 24.23 2.51 -12.62
CA LEU A 18 24.19 1.45 -11.59
C LEU A 18 25.54 0.75 -11.44
N VAL A 19 26.21 0.42 -12.54
CA VAL A 19 27.55 -0.17 -12.51
C VAL A 19 28.55 0.76 -11.84
N ARG A 20 28.60 2.03 -12.25
CA ARG A 20 29.48 3.04 -11.65
C ARG A 20 29.23 3.21 -10.15
N LEU A 21 27.97 3.23 -9.72
CA LEU A 21 27.61 3.29 -8.30
C LEU A 21 28.08 2.05 -7.53
N MET A 22 27.94 0.86 -8.12
CA MET A 22 28.39 -0.41 -7.50
C MET A 22 29.92 -0.52 -7.41
N GLU A 23 30.64 0.04 -8.38
CA GLU A 23 32.11 0.13 -8.37
C GLU A 23 32.60 1.16 -7.34
N ALA A 24 31.98 2.33 -7.30
CA ALA A 24 32.34 3.41 -6.38
C ALA A 24 32.00 3.10 -4.91
N ASN A 25 31.10 2.14 -4.66
CA ASN A 25 30.68 1.75 -3.31
C ASN A 25 30.95 0.27 -3.05
N PRO A 26 32.20 -0.10 -2.67
CA PRO A 26 32.60 -1.49 -2.47
C PRO A 26 31.77 -2.25 -1.42
N ASN A 27 31.17 -1.54 -0.47
CA ASN A 27 30.36 -2.13 0.61
C ASN A 27 28.87 -2.27 0.25
N ALA A 28 28.43 -1.77 -0.92
CA ALA A 28 27.07 -1.99 -1.39
C ALA A 28 26.94 -3.41 -1.96
N GLY A 29 25.96 -4.16 -1.45
CA GLY A 29 25.59 -5.48 -1.93
C GLY A 29 24.47 -5.43 -2.97
N ILE A 30 23.50 -4.51 -2.77
CA ILE A 30 22.37 -4.28 -3.68
C ILE A 30 22.21 -2.77 -3.88
N ILE A 31 22.00 -2.34 -5.13
CA ILE A 31 21.60 -0.97 -5.46
C ILE A 31 20.34 -1.05 -6.31
N GLN A 32 19.21 -0.66 -5.71
CA GLN A 32 17.88 -0.64 -6.30
C GLN A 32 17.65 0.70 -7.01
N SER A 33 17.29 0.67 -8.30
CA SER A 33 16.80 1.90 -8.96
C SER A 33 15.35 2.16 -8.59
N SER A 34 14.84 3.37 -8.86
CA SER A 34 13.43 3.72 -8.71
C SER A 34 12.68 3.59 -10.04
N PRO A 35 12.06 2.44 -10.37
CA PRO A 35 11.32 2.30 -11.62
C PRO A 35 10.13 3.26 -11.67
N LYS A 36 9.95 3.91 -12.83
CA LYS A 36 8.77 4.73 -13.13
C LYS A 36 7.76 3.88 -13.90
N ALA A 37 6.50 3.95 -13.48
CA ALA A 37 5.43 3.28 -14.19
C ALA A 37 5.31 3.75 -15.65
N SER A 38 5.15 2.80 -16.57
CA SER A 38 5.05 3.02 -18.01
C SER A 38 4.19 1.94 -18.70
N GLY A 39 4.11 1.99 -20.03
CA GLY A 39 3.63 0.88 -20.88
C GLY A 39 2.12 0.82 -21.16
N MET A 40 1.28 1.19 -20.18
CA MET A 40 -0.17 0.97 -20.28
C MET A 40 -1.00 2.25 -20.47
N ASP A 41 -2.11 2.13 -21.20
CA ASP A 41 -2.95 3.25 -21.62
C ASP A 41 -4.36 3.30 -21.00
N THR A 42 -4.71 2.32 -20.17
CA THR A 42 -5.99 2.31 -19.45
C THR A 42 -6.11 3.48 -18.47
N LEU A 43 -7.35 3.90 -18.16
CA LEU A 43 -7.62 4.96 -17.17
C LEU A 43 -6.94 4.67 -15.82
N TYR A 44 -7.03 3.42 -15.37
CA TYR A 44 -6.43 2.97 -14.12
C TYR A 44 -4.90 3.09 -14.15
N ALA A 45 -4.26 2.55 -15.19
CA ALA A 45 -2.83 2.60 -15.31
C ALA A 45 -2.30 4.04 -15.49
N ARG A 46 -3.02 4.90 -16.22
CA ARG A 46 -2.68 6.33 -16.35
C ARG A 46 -2.77 7.06 -15.02
N CYS A 47 -3.75 6.75 -14.19
CA CYS A 47 -3.86 7.28 -12.83
C CYS A 47 -2.65 6.86 -11.97
N GLN A 48 -2.28 5.57 -12.01
CA GLN A 48 -1.08 5.09 -11.30
C GLN A 48 0.23 5.68 -11.85
N GLN A 49 0.35 5.82 -13.18
CA GLN A 49 1.51 6.49 -13.80
C GLN A 49 1.64 7.95 -13.37
N PHE A 50 0.52 8.66 -13.25
CA PHE A 50 0.52 10.02 -12.72
C PHE A 50 0.97 10.04 -11.26
N ALA A 51 0.38 9.18 -10.41
CA ALA A 51 0.72 9.08 -8.99
C ALA A 51 2.21 8.75 -8.78
N THR A 52 2.75 7.76 -9.48
CA THR A 52 4.17 7.38 -9.38
C THR A 52 5.11 8.48 -9.87
N ARG A 53 4.76 9.21 -10.94
CA ARG A 53 5.59 10.34 -11.44
C ARG A 53 5.59 11.53 -10.49
N VAL A 54 4.45 11.85 -9.86
CA VAL A 54 4.31 13.02 -8.99
C VAL A 54 4.80 12.73 -7.57
N TYR A 55 4.39 11.60 -6.99
CA TYR A 55 4.68 11.25 -5.59
C TYR A 55 5.98 10.48 -5.44
N GLY A 56 6.34 9.66 -6.43
CA GLY A 56 7.48 8.74 -6.38
C GLY A 56 8.81 9.42 -6.02
N PRO A 57 9.23 10.52 -6.70
CA PRO A 57 10.51 11.15 -6.41
C PRO A 57 10.66 11.65 -4.97
N LEU A 58 9.58 12.22 -4.39
CA LEU A 58 9.60 12.69 -3.01
C LEU A 58 9.63 11.50 -2.04
N PHE A 59 8.82 10.47 -2.34
CA PHE A 59 8.76 9.25 -1.55
C PHE A 59 10.11 8.51 -1.52
N THR A 60 10.74 8.29 -2.67
CA THR A 60 12.02 7.56 -2.74
C THR A 60 13.19 8.37 -2.18
N ALA A 61 13.20 9.70 -2.33
CA ALA A 61 14.17 10.57 -1.67
C ALA A 61 14.04 10.51 -0.14
N GLY A 62 12.80 10.57 0.38
CA GLY A 62 12.54 10.42 1.81
C GLY A 62 12.97 9.04 2.33
N LEU A 63 12.65 7.99 1.58
CA LEU A 63 13.04 6.61 1.90
C LEU A 63 14.56 6.46 1.95
N HIS A 64 15.27 6.99 0.95
CA HIS A 64 16.73 7.01 0.92
C HIS A 64 17.32 7.75 2.13
N PHE A 65 16.77 8.92 2.48
CA PHE A 65 17.22 9.73 3.61
C PHE A 65 17.08 8.98 4.95
N TRP A 66 15.94 8.34 5.20
CA TRP A 66 15.68 7.67 6.48
C TRP A 66 16.35 6.29 6.59
N GLN A 67 16.59 5.59 5.48
CA GLN A 67 17.11 4.22 5.51
C GLN A 67 18.64 4.12 5.45
N LEU A 68 19.38 5.19 5.11
CA LEU A 68 20.84 5.32 5.26
C LEU A 68 21.68 4.08 4.84
N GLY A 69 21.27 3.36 3.79
CA GLY A 69 21.96 2.15 3.30
C GLY A 69 21.34 0.81 3.74
N GLU A 70 20.15 0.83 4.31
CA GLU A 70 19.36 -0.33 4.76
C GLU A 70 18.00 -0.35 4.09
N SER A 71 18.04 -0.20 2.77
CA SER A 71 16.85 0.08 1.98
C SER A 71 16.15 -1.16 1.46
N HIS A 72 15.13 -0.95 0.65
CA HIS A 72 14.34 -2.03 0.05
C HIS A 72 14.99 -2.56 -1.22
N TYR A 73 14.80 -3.84 -1.48
CA TYR A 73 15.00 -4.48 -2.77
C TYR A 73 13.62 -4.97 -3.24
N TRP A 74 13.25 -4.66 -4.48
CA TRP A 74 11.94 -4.96 -5.06
C TRP A 74 11.99 -6.10 -6.08
N GLY A 75 13.09 -6.87 -6.12
CA GLY A 75 13.24 -8.02 -7.01
C GLY A 75 13.81 -7.67 -8.39
N HIS A 76 13.56 -6.47 -8.91
CA HIS A 76 13.97 -6.08 -10.27
C HIS A 76 14.50 -4.64 -10.33
N ASN A 77 15.06 -4.27 -11.49
CA ASN A 77 15.68 -2.97 -11.79
C ASN A 77 16.76 -2.61 -10.78
N ALA A 78 17.55 -3.61 -10.37
CA ALA A 78 18.58 -3.48 -9.37
C ALA A 78 19.88 -4.15 -9.84
N ILE A 79 21.01 -3.61 -9.38
CA ILE A 79 22.32 -4.25 -9.54
C ILE A 79 22.72 -4.92 -8.24
N ILE A 80 23.17 -6.17 -8.35
CA ILE A 80 23.51 -7.05 -7.23
C ILE A 80 24.97 -7.49 -7.36
N ARG A 81 25.68 -7.47 -6.22
CA ARG A 81 27.00 -8.06 -6.07
C ARG A 81 26.85 -9.57 -5.88
N VAL A 82 27.29 -10.33 -6.87
CA VAL A 82 27.00 -11.76 -7.00
C VAL A 82 27.58 -12.59 -5.86
N LYS A 83 28.86 -12.38 -5.51
CA LYS A 83 29.54 -13.17 -4.47
C LYS A 83 28.81 -13.14 -3.11
N PRO A 84 28.58 -11.98 -2.47
CA PRO A 84 27.88 -11.96 -1.19
C PRO A 84 26.42 -12.39 -1.29
N PHE A 85 25.76 -12.18 -2.43
CA PHE A 85 24.39 -12.63 -2.64
C PHE A 85 24.32 -14.16 -2.59
N ILE A 86 25.22 -14.86 -3.29
CA ILE A 86 25.30 -16.33 -3.25
C ILE A 86 25.64 -16.83 -1.84
N GLU A 87 26.56 -16.15 -1.14
CA GLU A 87 27.03 -16.57 0.18
C GLU A 87 25.98 -16.37 1.31
N HIS A 88 25.08 -15.39 1.18
CA HIS A 88 24.24 -14.94 2.30
C HIS A 88 22.74 -14.92 2.04
N CYS A 89 22.30 -14.84 0.77
CA CYS A 89 20.90 -14.68 0.41
C CYS A 89 20.23 -16.00 -0.01
N ALA A 90 20.87 -17.15 0.23
CA ALA A 90 20.25 -18.45 0.02
C ALA A 90 19.03 -18.64 0.94
N LEU A 91 17.86 -18.86 0.35
CA LEU A 91 16.58 -18.92 1.06
C LEU A 91 16.24 -20.37 1.40
N ALA A 92 16.22 -20.67 2.70
CA ALA A 92 15.62 -21.91 3.19
C ALA A 92 14.10 -21.74 3.33
N PRO A 93 13.30 -22.77 3.02
CA PRO A 93 11.87 -22.76 3.33
C PRO A 93 11.62 -22.50 4.82
N LEU A 94 10.55 -21.76 5.12
CA LEU A 94 10.17 -21.51 6.50
C LEU A 94 9.63 -22.79 7.14
N PRO A 95 10.15 -23.19 8.31
CA PRO A 95 9.75 -24.44 8.96
C PRO A 95 8.32 -24.36 9.50
N GLY A 96 7.66 -25.51 9.60
CA GLY A 96 6.32 -25.65 10.19
C GLY A 96 5.29 -26.19 9.20
N GLU A 97 4.02 -26.15 9.61
CA GLU A 97 2.85 -26.56 8.82
C GLU A 97 1.86 -25.39 8.69
N GLY A 98 0.99 -25.46 7.68
CA GLY A 98 -0.04 -24.45 7.43
C GLY A 98 0.39 -23.32 6.49
N SER A 99 -0.43 -22.28 6.43
CA SER A 99 -0.38 -21.27 5.36
C SER A 99 0.81 -20.33 5.40
N PHE A 100 1.59 -20.30 6.48
CA PHE A 100 2.79 -19.44 6.59
C PHE A 100 4.08 -20.26 6.68
N ALA A 101 4.06 -21.49 6.18
CA ALA A 101 5.22 -22.38 6.07
C ALA A 101 5.53 -22.70 4.60
N GLY A 102 6.76 -23.11 4.30
CA GLY A 102 7.20 -23.45 2.96
C GLY A 102 8.04 -22.35 2.30
N SER A 103 8.03 -22.32 0.96
CA SER A 103 8.89 -21.45 0.16
C SER A 103 8.59 -19.97 0.40
N ILE A 104 9.64 -19.17 0.55
CA ILE A 104 9.53 -17.72 0.78
C ILE A 104 8.92 -17.04 -0.46
N LEU A 105 7.80 -16.35 -0.26
CA LEU A 105 7.14 -15.47 -1.23
C LEU A 105 7.60 -14.05 -0.97
N SER A 106 7.66 -13.22 -2.02
CA SER A 106 8.26 -11.87 -1.92
C SER A 106 9.64 -11.93 -1.25
N HIS A 107 10.51 -12.73 -1.86
CA HIS A 107 11.84 -13.02 -1.34
C HIS A 107 12.79 -11.83 -1.42
N ASP A 108 12.55 -10.90 -2.33
CA ASP A 108 13.26 -9.64 -2.49
C ASP A 108 13.50 -8.88 -1.17
N PHE A 109 12.45 -8.71 -0.35
CA PHE A 109 12.60 -8.06 0.96
C PHE A 109 13.45 -8.87 1.94
N VAL A 110 13.37 -10.20 1.85
CA VAL A 110 14.14 -11.11 2.71
C VAL A 110 15.61 -11.09 2.29
N GLU A 111 15.89 -11.09 1.00
CA GLU A 111 17.24 -11.04 0.46
C GLU A 111 17.94 -9.72 0.80
N ALA A 112 17.22 -8.59 0.76
CA ALA A 112 17.73 -7.32 1.28
C ALA A 112 18.10 -7.41 2.76
N ALA A 113 17.21 -7.98 3.59
CA ALA A 113 17.45 -8.14 5.02
C ALA A 113 18.64 -9.08 5.31
N LEU A 114 18.79 -10.16 4.55
CA LEU A 114 19.90 -11.11 4.67
C LEU A 114 21.23 -10.49 4.22
N MET A 115 21.21 -9.75 3.11
CA MET A 115 22.36 -8.99 2.62
C MET A 115 22.83 -7.99 3.68
N ARG A 116 21.89 -7.24 4.28
CA ARG A 116 22.22 -6.29 5.34
C ARG A 116 22.71 -6.96 6.62
N ARG A 117 22.12 -8.09 7.00
CA ARG A 117 22.57 -8.92 8.13
C ARG A 117 24.02 -9.39 7.93
N ALA A 118 24.44 -9.64 6.70
CA ALA A 118 25.81 -10.00 6.36
C ALA A 118 26.79 -8.81 6.31
N GLY A 119 26.33 -7.59 6.63
CA GLY A 119 27.17 -6.39 6.68
C GLY A 119 27.23 -5.58 5.39
N TRP A 120 26.48 -5.98 4.35
CA TRP A 120 26.45 -5.28 3.07
C TRP A 120 25.35 -4.23 3.02
N GLY A 121 25.62 -3.08 2.38
CA GLY A 121 24.63 -2.03 2.18
C GLY A 121 23.58 -2.41 1.13
N VAL A 122 22.33 -2.01 1.36
CA VAL A 122 21.22 -2.07 0.39
C VAL A 122 20.77 -0.64 0.12
N TRP A 123 21.04 -0.15 -1.09
CA TRP A 123 20.89 1.27 -1.43
C TRP A 123 19.75 1.48 -2.42
N ILE A 124 19.12 2.65 -2.36
CA ILE A 124 18.20 3.12 -3.42
C ILE A 124 18.87 4.25 -4.19
N ALA A 125 19.08 4.06 -5.48
CA ALA A 125 19.49 5.08 -6.43
C ALA A 125 18.29 5.93 -6.83
N TYR A 126 17.83 6.78 -5.91
CA TYR A 126 16.59 7.58 -6.06
C TYR A 126 16.69 8.65 -7.15
N ASP A 127 17.91 9.11 -7.45
CA ASP A 127 18.23 10.18 -8.39
C ASP A 127 18.70 9.67 -9.76
N LEU A 128 18.63 8.35 -10.01
CA LEU A 128 19.03 7.75 -11.27
C LEU A 128 17.83 7.58 -12.22
N PRO A 129 17.69 8.39 -13.28
CA PRO A 129 16.59 8.27 -14.24
C PRO A 129 16.79 7.07 -15.18
N GLY A 130 15.78 6.78 -15.98
CA GLY A 130 15.88 5.79 -17.05
C GLY A 130 15.56 4.35 -16.64
N SER A 131 14.85 4.16 -15.52
CA SER A 131 14.31 2.88 -15.06
C SER A 131 12.79 2.91 -15.13
N TYR A 132 12.18 1.90 -15.77
CA TYR A 132 10.74 1.82 -16.02
C TYR A 132 10.20 0.40 -15.76
N GLU A 133 8.92 0.31 -15.41
CA GLU A 133 8.17 -0.94 -15.18
C GLU A 133 6.73 -0.76 -15.72
N GLU A 134 6.16 -1.79 -16.31
CA GLU A 134 4.74 -1.82 -16.66
C GLU A 134 3.86 -2.15 -15.45
N LEU A 135 2.80 -1.36 -15.24
CA LEU A 135 1.84 -1.59 -14.16
C LEU A 135 0.66 -2.45 -14.63
N PRO A 136 -0.06 -3.11 -13.70
CA PRO A 136 -1.31 -3.80 -14.02
C PRO A 136 -2.31 -2.90 -14.77
N PRO A 137 -3.00 -3.40 -15.81
CA PRO A 137 -3.93 -2.61 -16.62
C PRO A 137 -5.18 -2.18 -15.85
N ASN A 138 -5.62 -2.95 -14.86
CA ASN A 138 -6.86 -2.71 -14.16
C ASN A 138 -6.74 -3.07 -12.67
N LEU A 139 -7.74 -2.66 -11.89
CA LEU A 139 -7.80 -2.89 -10.44
C LEU A 139 -7.77 -4.38 -10.08
N LEU A 140 -8.43 -5.25 -10.85
CA LEU A 140 -8.52 -6.68 -10.52
C LEU A 140 -7.16 -7.37 -10.67
N ASP A 141 -6.37 -6.99 -11.68
CA ASP A 141 -5.02 -7.52 -11.88
C ASP A 141 -4.04 -7.00 -10.83
N GLU A 142 -4.18 -5.74 -10.41
CA GLU A 142 -3.44 -5.21 -9.25
C GLU A 142 -3.79 -6.01 -7.99
N LEU A 143 -5.07 -6.21 -7.69
CA LEU A 143 -5.52 -6.95 -6.50
C LEU A 143 -5.04 -8.41 -6.51
N LYS A 144 -4.96 -9.04 -7.68
CA LYS A 144 -4.39 -10.39 -7.84
C LYS A 144 -2.90 -10.41 -7.49
N ARG A 145 -2.14 -9.39 -7.90
CA ARG A 145 -0.73 -9.21 -7.52
C ARG A 145 -0.60 -8.95 -6.01
N ASP A 146 -1.39 -8.02 -5.49
CA ASP A 146 -1.40 -7.64 -4.07
C ASP A 146 -1.75 -8.80 -3.15
N ARG A 147 -2.61 -9.73 -3.57
CA ARG A 147 -2.87 -10.94 -2.78
C ARG A 147 -1.62 -11.77 -2.52
N ARG A 148 -0.77 -11.96 -3.54
CA ARG A 148 0.49 -12.71 -3.38
C ARG A 148 1.44 -11.96 -2.45
N TRP A 149 1.52 -10.63 -2.60
CA TRP A 149 2.33 -9.78 -1.73
C TRP A 149 1.81 -9.73 -0.30
N CYS A 150 0.50 -9.70 -0.09
CA CYS A 150 -0.13 -9.76 1.23
C CYS A 150 0.27 -11.05 1.94
N HIS A 151 0.11 -12.19 1.27
CA HIS A 151 0.47 -13.48 1.84
C HIS A 151 1.97 -13.57 2.13
N GLY A 152 2.82 -13.13 1.20
CA GLY A 152 4.27 -13.05 1.41
C GLY A 152 4.66 -12.17 2.59
N ASN A 153 4.08 -10.97 2.73
CA ASN A 153 4.36 -10.07 3.84
C ASN A 153 3.93 -10.66 5.20
N LEU A 154 2.74 -11.26 5.28
CA LEU A 154 2.27 -11.94 6.49
C LEU A 154 3.19 -13.11 6.87
N MET A 155 3.61 -13.90 5.90
CA MET A 155 4.53 -15.01 6.10
C MET A 155 5.93 -14.54 6.54
N ASN A 156 6.47 -13.52 5.85
CA ASN A 156 7.81 -12.99 6.10
C ASN A 156 7.93 -12.28 7.45
N PHE A 157 6.81 -11.87 8.07
CA PHE A 157 6.81 -11.34 9.43
C PHE A 157 7.43 -12.29 10.46
N ARG A 158 7.43 -13.61 10.20
CA ARG A 158 8.12 -14.59 11.05
C ARG A 158 9.62 -14.31 11.18
N LEU A 159 10.21 -13.65 10.19
CA LEU A 159 11.63 -13.27 10.19
C LEU A 159 11.92 -12.06 11.10
N PHE A 160 10.90 -11.33 11.55
CA PHE A 160 11.04 -10.20 12.47
C PHE A 160 11.81 -10.59 13.75
N LEU A 161 11.51 -11.77 14.30
CA LEU A 161 12.10 -12.28 15.55
C LEU A 161 13.44 -13.00 15.36
N VAL A 162 13.90 -13.18 14.11
CA VAL A 162 15.17 -13.86 13.83
C VAL A 162 16.34 -13.03 14.38
N LYS A 163 17.26 -13.71 15.06
CA LYS A 163 18.46 -13.08 15.62
C LYS A 163 19.35 -12.53 14.51
N GLY A 164 19.93 -11.36 14.74
CA GLY A 164 20.83 -10.68 13.80
C GLY A 164 20.14 -9.81 12.75
N MET A 165 18.80 -9.78 12.68
CA MET A 165 18.11 -8.83 11.78
C MET A 165 18.26 -7.39 12.29
N HIS A 166 18.66 -6.49 11.40
CA HIS A 166 18.83 -5.08 11.72
C HIS A 166 17.48 -4.41 12.05
N PRO A 167 17.42 -3.48 13.02
CA PRO A 167 16.19 -2.77 13.38
C PRO A 167 15.41 -2.15 12.22
N VAL A 168 16.08 -1.60 11.20
CA VAL A 168 15.40 -1.03 10.03
C VAL A 168 14.67 -2.10 9.22
N HIS A 169 15.28 -3.26 8.97
CA HIS A 169 14.59 -4.36 8.29
C HIS A 169 13.44 -4.96 9.12
N ARG A 170 13.55 -4.93 10.45
CA ARG A 170 12.40 -5.25 11.32
C ARG A 170 11.25 -4.26 11.13
N ALA A 171 11.56 -2.96 11.05
CA ALA A 171 10.56 -1.96 10.71
C ALA A 171 9.96 -2.21 9.33
N VAL A 172 10.77 -2.59 8.33
CA VAL A 172 10.31 -2.97 6.98
C VAL A 172 9.32 -4.14 7.03
N PHE A 173 9.64 -5.22 7.76
CA PHE A 173 8.71 -6.35 7.92
C PHE A 173 7.41 -5.93 8.62
N LEU A 174 7.50 -5.09 9.65
CA LEU A 174 6.32 -4.58 10.35
C LEU A 174 5.46 -3.70 9.43
N THR A 175 6.07 -2.78 8.69
CA THR A 175 5.36 -1.92 7.74
C THR A 175 4.75 -2.74 6.61
N GLY A 176 5.44 -3.78 6.11
CA GLY A 176 4.93 -4.70 5.10
C GLY A 176 3.65 -5.41 5.56
N VAL A 177 3.61 -5.89 6.81
CA VAL A 177 2.38 -6.44 7.41
C VAL A 177 1.30 -5.37 7.56
N MET A 178 1.66 -4.21 8.13
CA MET A 178 0.69 -3.14 8.41
C MET A 178 0.08 -2.52 7.14
N SER A 179 0.77 -2.58 5.99
CA SER A 179 0.22 -2.19 4.69
C SER A 179 -1.05 -2.97 4.31
N TYR A 180 -1.20 -4.20 4.79
CA TYR A 180 -2.38 -5.03 4.56
C TYR A 180 -3.27 -5.17 5.81
N LEU A 181 -2.67 -5.34 6.99
CA LEU A 181 -3.40 -5.53 8.26
C LEU A 181 -4.16 -4.26 8.71
N SER A 182 -3.74 -3.08 8.24
CA SER A 182 -4.50 -1.85 8.48
C SER A 182 -5.90 -1.87 7.87
N ALA A 183 -6.12 -2.61 6.78
CA ALA A 183 -7.43 -2.70 6.11
C ALA A 183 -8.52 -3.34 6.98
N PRO A 184 -8.35 -4.57 7.54
CA PRO A 184 -9.35 -5.15 8.44
C PRO A 184 -9.51 -4.33 9.73
N LEU A 185 -8.45 -3.72 10.25
CA LEU A 185 -8.55 -2.84 11.42
C LEU A 185 -9.42 -1.60 11.12
N TRP A 186 -9.24 -0.99 9.96
CA TRP A 186 -10.06 0.13 9.51
C TRP A 186 -11.51 -0.29 9.25
N PHE A 187 -11.73 -1.43 8.61
CA PHE A 187 -13.07 -1.98 8.41
C PHE A 187 -13.78 -2.24 9.74
N MET A 188 -13.10 -2.85 10.72
CA MET A 188 -13.64 -3.05 12.06
C MET A 188 -13.94 -1.72 12.75
N PHE A 189 -13.08 -0.72 12.63
CA PHE A 189 -13.33 0.61 13.17
C PHE A 189 -14.61 1.22 12.58
N LEU A 190 -14.82 1.13 11.27
CA LEU A 190 -16.03 1.62 10.59
C LEU A 190 -17.28 0.85 11.04
N ALA A 191 -17.20 -0.47 11.14
CA ALA A 191 -18.29 -1.32 11.57
C ALA A 191 -18.69 -1.05 13.03
N LEU A 192 -17.71 -0.94 13.94
CA LEU A 192 -17.94 -0.61 15.34
C LEU A 192 -18.47 0.80 15.52
N SER A 193 -17.96 1.78 14.76
CA SER A 193 -18.47 3.16 14.77
C SER A 193 -19.92 3.21 14.30
N THR A 194 -20.27 2.43 13.27
CA THR A 194 -21.64 2.30 12.78
C THR A 194 -22.53 1.63 13.82
N ALA A 195 -22.08 0.54 14.43
CA ALA A 195 -22.84 -0.15 15.48
C ALA A 195 -23.08 0.77 16.69
N LEU A 196 -22.09 1.55 17.10
CA LEU A 196 -22.23 2.56 18.15
C LEU A 196 -23.27 3.62 17.77
N GLN A 197 -23.25 4.09 16.51
CA GLN A 197 -24.26 5.04 16.02
C GLN A 197 -25.67 4.44 16.04
N VAL A 198 -25.84 3.17 15.66
CA VAL A 198 -27.12 2.45 15.74
C VAL A 198 -27.62 2.39 17.19
N VAL A 199 -26.73 2.04 18.13
CA VAL A 199 -27.07 2.00 19.57
C VAL A 199 -27.48 3.38 20.07
N HIS A 200 -26.74 4.43 19.72
CA HIS A 200 -27.07 5.81 20.09
C HIS A 200 -28.40 6.29 19.48
N ALA A 201 -28.74 5.85 18.27
CA ALA A 201 -29.98 6.24 17.61
C ALA A 201 -31.21 5.52 18.18
N LEU A 202 -31.06 4.26 18.62
CA LEU A 202 -32.17 3.42 19.05
C LEU A 202 -32.33 3.31 20.57
N THR A 203 -31.31 3.71 21.35
CA THR A 203 -31.33 3.59 22.80
C THR A 203 -31.51 4.96 23.44
N GLU A 204 -32.48 5.08 24.34
CA GLU A 204 -32.60 6.28 25.16
C GLU A 204 -31.44 6.34 26.17
N PRO A 205 -30.78 7.51 26.33
CA PRO A 205 -29.69 7.66 27.26
C PRO A 205 -30.15 7.38 28.70
N GLN A 206 -29.55 6.37 29.33
CA GLN A 206 -29.78 6.05 30.74
C GLN A 206 -28.88 6.92 31.63
N TYR A 207 -29.48 7.90 32.29
CA TYR A 207 -28.75 8.84 33.17
C TYR A 207 -28.51 8.30 34.59
N PHE A 208 -29.35 7.37 35.05
CA PHE A 208 -29.27 6.78 36.39
C PHE A 208 -29.05 5.28 36.25
N LEU A 209 -27.82 4.84 36.54
CA LEU A 209 -27.40 3.44 36.39
C LEU A 209 -27.63 2.62 37.67
N GLN A 210 -27.85 3.29 38.81
CA GLN A 210 -28.01 2.67 40.12
C GLN A 210 -29.24 3.20 40.86
N PRO A 211 -29.93 2.36 41.68
CA PRO A 211 -31.01 2.82 42.54
C PRO A 211 -30.52 3.90 43.52
N ARG A 212 -31.30 4.98 43.68
CA ARG A 212 -31.01 6.12 44.59
C ARG A 212 -29.75 6.95 44.22
N GLN A 213 -29.32 6.92 42.96
CA GLN A 213 -28.27 7.80 42.47
C GLN A 213 -28.75 9.27 42.48
N LEU A 214 -28.04 10.14 43.20
CA LEU A 214 -28.43 11.54 43.43
C LEU A 214 -28.16 12.46 42.22
N PHE A 215 -27.20 12.11 41.36
CA PHE A 215 -26.78 12.93 40.22
C PHE A 215 -26.73 12.09 38.93
N PRO A 216 -27.25 12.58 37.80
CA PRO A 216 -27.20 11.85 36.53
C PRO A 216 -25.76 11.72 35.99
N VAL A 217 -25.45 10.60 35.34
CA VAL A 217 -24.26 10.47 34.49
C VAL A 217 -24.62 11.00 33.11
N TRP A 218 -24.07 12.16 32.77
CA TRP A 218 -24.23 12.74 31.44
C TRP A 218 -23.34 12.02 30.42
N PRO A 219 -23.86 11.68 29.23
CA PRO A 219 -23.04 11.24 28.12
C PRO A 219 -21.94 12.28 27.83
N GLN A 220 -20.68 11.84 27.78
CA GLN A 220 -19.57 12.72 27.43
C GLN A 220 -19.37 12.75 25.92
N TRP A 221 -19.67 13.88 25.30
CA TRP A 221 -19.36 14.16 23.91
C TRP A 221 -18.07 14.97 23.82
N ARG A 222 -17.01 14.41 23.22
CA ARG A 222 -15.65 15.00 23.09
C ARG A 222 -15.32 15.28 21.61
N PRO A 223 -15.97 16.27 20.97
CA PRO A 223 -15.82 16.52 19.54
C PRO A 223 -14.39 16.93 19.16
N GLU A 224 -13.66 17.57 20.08
CA GLU A 224 -12.27 17.98 19.90
C GLU A 224 -11.35 16.80 19.59
N LEU A 225 -11.56 15.64 20.23
CA LEU A 225 -10.77 14.44 19.99
C LEU A 225 -11.07 13.84 18.61
N ALA A 226 -12.35 13.83 18.21
CA ALA A 226 -12.76 13.36 16.90
C ALA A 226 -12.21 14.25 15.77
N ILE A 227 -12.28 15.58 15.95
CA ILE A 227 -11.73 16.54 14.99
C ILE A 227 -10.20 16.43 14.93
N ALA A 228 -9.51 16.31 16.07
CA ALA A 228 -8.06 16.15 16.11
C ALA A 228 -7.62 14.86 15.41
N LEU A 229 -8.31 13.74 15.67
CA LEU A 229 -8.06 12.47 15.00
C LEU A 229 -8.25 12.63 13.49
N PHE A 230 -9.41 13.13 13.05
CA PHE A 230 -9.71 13.34 11.63
C PHE A 230 -8.67 14.26 10.96
N ALA A 231 -8.37 15.41 11.54
CA ALA A 231 -7.41 16.37 11.00
C ALA A 231 -6.00 15.76 10.92
N SER A 232 -5.56 15.03 11.94
CA SER A 232 -4.26 14.35 11.93
C SER A 232 -4.18 13.30 10.81
N THR A 233 -5.25 12.52 10.60
CA THR A 233 -5.33 11.57 9.50
C THR A 233 -5.31 12.26 8.14
N MET A 234 -6.05 13.36 7.97
CA MET A 234 -6.04 14.13 6.72
C MET A 234 -4.64 14.69 6.42
N VAL A 235 -3.94 15.23 7.41
CA VAL A 235 -2.57 15.71 7.24
C VAL A 235 -1.66 14.55 6.81
N LEU A 236 -1.70 13.41 7.49
CA LEU A 236 -0.85 12.26 7.15
C LEU A 236 -1.09 11.72 5.73
N LEU A 237 -2.36 11.70 5.28
CA LEU A 237 -2.72 11.18 3.96
C LEU A 237 -2.43 12.16 2.82
N PHE A 238 -2.68 13.46 3.03
CA PHE A 238 -2.63 14.46 1.97
C PHE A 238 -1.34 15.28 1.94
N LEU A 239 -0.61 15.41 3.05
CA LEU A 239 0.61 16.20 3.12
C LEU A 239 1.67 15.76 2.09
N PRO A 240 1.96 14.45 1.91
CA PRO A 240 2.94 14.04 0.89
C PRO A 240 2.50 14.44 -0.52
N LYS A 241 1.21 14.31 -0.84
CA LYS A 241 0.65 14.71 -2.15
C LYS A 241 0.79 16.22 -2.38
N LEU A 242 0.53 17.03 -1.35
CA LEU A 242 0.69 18.49 -1.39
C LEU A 242 2.16 18.90 -1.55
N LEU A 243 3.09 18.27 -0.81
CA LEU A 243 4.51 18.54 -0.93
C LEU A 243 5.06 18.17 -2.32
N SER A 244 4.59 17.06 -2.89
CA SER A 244 4.95 16.63 -4.24
C SER A 244 4.52 17.63 -5.31
N ILE A 245 3.30 18.15 -5.26
CA ILE A 245 2.86 19.13 -6.25
C ILE A 245 3.57 20.48 -6.08
N LEU A 246 3.80 20.92 -4.83
CA LEU A 246 4.59 22.12 -4.54
C LEU A 246 6.01 22.00 -5.12
N LEU A 247 6.64 20.83 -4.97
CA LEU A 247 7.95 20.57 -5.56
C LEU A 247 7.95 20.72 -7.09
N ILE A 248 6.91 20.22 -7.76
CA ILE A 248 6.77 20.36 -9.22
C ILE A 248 6.54 21.82 -9.61
N TRP A 249 5.73 22.57 -8.86
CA TRP A 249 5.53 23.99 -9.13
C TRP A 249 6.83 24.78 -8.99
N CYS A 250 7.67 24.47 -8.00
CA CYS A 250 8.97 25.11 -7.83
C CYS A 250 10.00 24.72 -8.89
N LYS A 251 10.06 23.44 -9.30
CA LYS A 251 11.04 22.94 -10.27
C LYS A 251 10.65 23.18 -11.73
N GLY A 252 9.37 23.34 -12.01
CA GLY A 252 8.84 23.61 -13.34
C GLY A 252 7.76 22.61 -13.74
N THR A 253 6.66 23.13 -14.31
CA THR A 253 5.47 22.34 -14.64
C THR A 253 5.39 21.91 -16.10
N LYS A 254 6.37 22.29 -16.94
CA LYS A 254 6.33 22.08 -18.40
C LYS A 254 6.22 20.60 -18.78
N GLU A 255 6.98 19.73 -18.12
CA GLU A 255 6.95 18.28 -18.35
C GLU A 255 5.62 17.64 -17.95
N TYR A 256 4.84 18.31 -17.09
CA TYR A 256 3.52 17.86 -16.62
C TYR A 256 2.36 18.57 -17.34
N GLY A 257 2.64 19.23 -18.47
CA GLY A 257 1.62 19.94 -19.25
C GLY A 257 1.17 21.29 -18.67
N GLY A 258 1.90 21.85 -17.70
CA GLY A 258 1.65 23.16 -17.11
C GLY A 258 0.90 23.12 -15.78
N PHE A 259 0.89 24.27 -15.09
CA PHE A 259 0.36 24.43 -13.73
C PHE A 259 -1.08 23.94 -13.56
N TRP A 260 -1.98 24.33 -14.47
CA TRP A 260 -3.39 23.96 -14.37
C TRP A 260 -3.63 22.46 -14.62
N ARG A 261 -2.92 21.87 -15.58
CA ARG A 261 -3.09 20.45 -15.93
C ARG A 261 -2.59 19.53 -14.82
N VAL A 262 -1.43 19.84 -14.21
CA VAL A 262 -0.92 19.03 -13.09
C VAL A 262 -1.81 19.16 -11.86
N THR A 263 -2.34 20.36 -11.59
CA THR A 263 -3.26 20.59 -10.46
C THR A 263 -4.58 19.86 -10.65
N LEU A 264 -5.17 19.92 -11.85
CA LEU A 264 -6.40 19.18 -12.14
C LEU A 264 -6.17 17.67 -12.11
N SER A 265 -5.04 17.19 -12.62
CA SER A 265 -4.67 15.77 -12.57
C SER A 265 -4.49 15.28 -11.13
N LEU A 266 -3.93 16.12 -10.25
CA LEU A 266 -3.87 15.84 -8.81
C LEU A 266 -5.26 15.71 -8.19
N LEU A 267 -6.16 16.65 -8.48
CA LEU A 267 -7.53 16.60 -7.94
C LEU A 267 -8.30 15.36 -8.42
N LEU A 268 -8.15 15.01 -9.70
CA LEU A 268 -8.73 13.78 -10.25
C LEU A 268 -8.10 12.54 -9.62
N GLU A 269 -6.78 12.47 -9.49
CA GLU A 269 -6.10 11.36 -8.83
C GLU A 269 -6.57 11.22 -7.37
N VAL A 270 -6.70 12.32 -6.64
CA VAL A 270 -7.21 12.31 -5.25
C VAL A 270 -8.63 11.76 -5.21
N LEU A 271 -9.51 12.19 -6.11
CA LEU A 271 -10.87 11.67 -6.21
C LEU A 271 -10.86 10.16 -6.48
N PHE A 272 -10.10 9.70 -7.48
CA PHE A 272 -9.96 8.28 -7.80
C PHE A 272 -9.38 7.48 -6.63
N SER A 273 -8.36 8.03 -5.95
CA SER A 273 -7.70 7.39 -4.81
C SER A 273 -8.63 7.24 -3.61
N VAL A 274 -9.45 8.27 -3.32
CA VAL A 274 -10.47 8.24 -2.26
C VAL A 274 -11.54 7.19 -2.57
N LEU A 275 -11.96 7.08 -3.83
CA LEU A 275 -12.97 6.09 -4.24
C LEU A 275 -12.42 4.65 -4.27
N LEU A 276 -11.15 4.47 -4.64
CA LEU A 276 -10.54 3.14 -4.67
C LEU A 276 -10.18 2.61 -3.28
N ALA A 277 -9.97 3.48 -2.30
CA ALA A 277 -9.52 3.07 -0.96
C ALA A 277 -10.49 2.11 -0.23
N PRO A 278 -11.82 2.36 -0.17
CA PRO A 278 -12.78 1.42 0.42
C PRO A 278 -12.84 0.07 -0.31
N VAL A 279 -12.78 0.10 -1.64
CA VAL A 279 -12.78 -1.12 -2.47
C VAL A 279 -11.54 -1.96 -2.14
N ARG A 280 -10.34 -1.36 -2.14
CA ARG A 280 -9.09 -2.02 -1.73
C ARG A 280 -9.16 -2.53 -0.29
N MET A 281 -9.73 -1.75 0.63
CA MET A 281 -9.90 -2.17 2.03
C MET A 281 -10.67 -3.48 2.16
N LEU A 282 -11.79 -3.64 1.43
CA LEU A 282 -12.58 -4.87 1.48
C LEU A 282 -11.79 -6.07 0.92
N PHE A 283 -11.10 -5.92 -0.21
CA PHE A 283 -10.25 -6.99 -0.74
C PHE A 283 -9.09 -7.35 0.18
N HIS A 284 -8.36 -6.36 0.70
CA HIS A 284 -7.26 -6.59 1.64
C HIS A 284 -7.75 -7.27 2.93
N THR A 285 -8.93 -6.90 3.43
CA THR A 285 -9.58 -7.58 4.55
C THR A 285 -9.79 -9.06 4.25
N VAL A 286 -10.35 -9.37 3.07
CA VAL A 286 -10.53 -10.76 2.62
C VAL A 286 -9.20 -11.48 2.48
N PHE A 287 -8.16 -10.86 1.91
CA PHE A 287 -6.85 -11.47 1.73
C PHE A 287 -6.19 -11.81 3.06
N VAL A 288 -6.22 -10.87 4.02
CA VAL A 288 -5.66 -11.08 5.36
C VAL A 288 -6.40 -12.20 6.09
N VAL A 289 -7.74 -12.13 6.14
CA VAL A 289 -8.56 -13.16 6.80
C VAL A 289 -8.35 -14.53 6.16
N SER A 290 -8.34 -14.61 4.83
CA SER A 290 -8.14 -15.86 4.10
C SER A 290 -6.73 -16.44 4.35
N ALA A 291 -5.70 -15.60 4.44
CA ALA A 291 -4.34 -16.03 4.74
C ALA A 291 -4.24 -16.64 6.15
N PHE A 292 -4.90 -16.05 7.16
CA PHE A 292 -4.92 -16.59 8.52
C PHE A 292 -5.78 -17.87 8.66
N LEU A 293 -6.88 -17.98 7.90
CA LEU A 293 -7.76 -19.15 7.91
C LEU A 293 -7.27 -20.27 6.98
N GLY A 294 -6.22 -20.03 6.21
CA GLY A 294 -5.67 -20.96 5.23
C GLY A 294 -6.59 -21.29 4.07
N TRP A 295 -7.47 -20.36 3.70
CA TRP A 295 -8.37 -20.52 2.57
C TRP A 295 -7.64 -20.26 1.26
N GLU A 296 -7.69 -21.23 0.36
CA GLU A 296 -7.27 -21.03 -1.03
C GLU A 296 -8.29 -20.14 -1.75
N VAL A 297 -7.99 -18.85 -1.81
CA VAL A 297 -8.68 -17.97 -2.75
C VAL A 297 -8.07 -18.24 -4.12
N VAL A 298 -8.70 -19.05 -4.97
CA VAL A 298 -8.26 -19.21 -6.36
C VAL A 298 -8.83 -18.05 -7.19
N TRP A 299 -7.94 -17.21 -7.72
CA TRP A 299 -8.32 -16.07 -8.56
C TRP A 299 -7.66 -16.22 -9.93
N ASN A 300 -8.43 -16.74 -10.87
CA ASN A 300 -8.06 -16.81 -12.28
C ASN A 300 -8.70 -15.63 -13.02
N SER A 301 -7.97 -14.53 -13.18
CA SER A 301 -8.31 -13.50 -14.17
C SER A 301 -7.85 -13.98 -15.56
N PRO A 302 -8.61 -13.69 -16.64
CA PRO A 302 -8.16 -13.84 -18.02
C PRO A 302 -6.84 -13.11 -18.32
N GLN A 303 -6.22 -13.43 -19.45
CA GLN A 303 -4.85 -13.03 -19.81
C GLN A 303 -4.66 -11.52 -20.06
N ARG A 304 -3.38 -11.11 -19.95
CA ARG A 304 -2.74 -9.79 -20.11
C ARG A 304 -2.89 -9.13 -21.51
N ASP A 305 -3.92 -9.44 -22.28
CA ASP A 305 -4.27 -8.51 -23.35
C ASP A 305 -4.98 -7.30 -22.72
N ASP A 306 -5.02 -6.17 -23.41
CA ASP A 306 -5.54 -4.86 -22.99
C ASP A 306 -7.07 -4.86 -22.74
N ASP A 307 -7.57 -5.95 -22.16
CA ASP A 307 -8.97 -6.28 -21.96
C ASP A 307 -9.50 -5.45 -20.80
N SER A 308 -10.31 -4.46 -21.18
CA SER A 308 -11.25 -3.80 -20.30
C SER A 308 -12.02 -4.81 -19.47
N THR A 309 -12.17 -4.55 -18.17
CA THR A 309 -12.99 -5.38 -17.29
C THR A 309 -14.43 -5.42 -17.80
N SER A 310 -14.92 -6.60 -18.20
CA SER A 310 -16.32 -6.76 -18.62
C SER A 310 -17.28 -6.49 -17.46
N TRP A 311 -18.49 -6.00 -17.76
CA TRP A 311 -19.54 -5.77 -16.76
C TRP A 311 -19.89 -7.04 -15.96
N GLY A 312 -19.86 -8.20 -16.61
CA GLY A 312 -20.11 -9.49 -15.96
C GLY A 312 -19.06 -9.83 -14.91
N GLU A 313 -17.78 -9.65 -15.23
CA GLU A 313 -16.68 -9.88 -14.27
C GLU A 313 -16.71 -8.83 -13.16
N ALA A 314 -17.00 -7.56 -13.48
CA ALA A 314 -17.14 -6.50 -12.49
C ALA A 314 -18.25 -6.85 -11.47
N PHE A 315 -19.44 -7.26 -11.93
CA PHE A 315 -20.53 -7.65 -11.02
C PHE A 315 -20.21 -8.91 -10.22
N LYS A 316 -19.55 -9.89 -10.84
CA LYS A 316 -19.15 -11.12 -10.15
C LYS A 316 -18.15 -10.86 -9.01
N ARG A 317 -17.23 -9.90 -9.19
CA ARG A 317 -16.19 -9.58 -8.20
C ARG A 317 -16.60 -8.54 -7.18
N HIS A 318 -17.37 -7.55 -7.59
CA HIS A 318 -17.79 -6.44 -6.72
C HIS A 318 -19.23 -6.55 -6.24
N GLY A 319 -20.04 -7.50 -6.71
CA GLY A 319 -21.47 -7.59 -6.39
C GLY A 319 -21.77 -7.74 -4.90
N SER A 320 -20.95 -8.49 -4.16
CA SER A 320 -21.07 -8.59 -2.70
C SER A 320 -20.71 -7.27 -2.00
N GLN A 321 -19.73 -6.54 -2.53
CA GLN A 321 -19.32 -5.23 -2.01
C GLN A 321 -20.40 -4.17 -2.29
N LEU A 322 -21.00 -4.20 -3.48
CA LEU A 322 -22.13 -3.36 -3.86
C LEU A 322 -23.33 -3.62 -2.95
N LEU A 323 -23.67 -4.89 -2.70
CA LEU A 323 -24.76 -5.23 -1.79
C LEU A 323 -24.49 -4.73 -0.37
N LEU A 324 -23.26 -4.91 0.13
CA LEU A 324 -22.84 -4.40 1.43
C LEU A 324 -22.98 -2.87 1.50
N GLY A 325 -22.47 -2.15 0.50
CA GLY A 325 -22.56 -0.69 0.42
C GLY A 325 -24.00 -0.20 0.39
N LEU A 326 -24.87 -0.84 -0.40
CA LEU A 326 -26.30 -0.52 -0.48
C LEU A 326 -27.01 -0.73 0.86
N VAL A 327 -26.81 -1.89 1.50
CA VAL A 327 -27.42 -2.21 2.81
C VAL A 327 -26.95 -1.20 3.86
N TRP A 328 -25.65 -0.88 3.87
CA TRP A 328 -25.07 0.07 4.81
C TRP A 328 -25.61 1.50 4.56
N ALA A 329 -25.66 1.94 3.30
CA ALA A 329 -26.18 3.26 2.94
C ALA A 329 -27.66 3.42 3.30
N VAL A 330 -28.51 2.45 2.94
CA VAL A 330 -29.95 2.49 3.23
C VAL A 330 -30.20 2.43 4.74
N GLY A 331 -29.47 1.56 5.46
CA GLY A 331 -29.58 1.47 6.92
C GLY A 331 -29.21 2.78 7.61
N MET A 332 -28.15 3.45 7.15
CA MET A 332 -27.74 4.74 7.72
C MET A 332 -28.63 5.90 7.27
N ALA A 333 -29.13 5.91 6.03
CA ALA A 333 -30.10 6.90 5.57
C ALA A 333 -31.37 6.89 6.42
N TRP A 334 -31.80 5.69 6.82
CA TRP A 334 -32.98 5.52 7.67
C TRP A 334 -32.75 5.96 9.12
N LEU A 335 -31.53 5.79 9.65
CA LEU A 335 -31.19 6.15 11.04
C LEU A 335 -30.74 7.60 11.21
N ASP A 336 -29.73 8.05 10.45
CA ASP A 336 -29.21 9.41 10.49
C ASP A 336 -28.54 9.81 9.17
N LEU A 337 -29.23 10.64 8.39
CA LEU A 337 -28.73 11.19 7.12
C LEU A 337 -27.41 11.96 7.28
N ARG A 338 -27.15 12.58 8.43
CA ARG A 338 -25.89 13.32 8.66
C ARG A 338 -24.71 12.37 8.74
N PHE A 339 -24.88 11.22 9.39
CA PHE A 339 -23.84 10.20 9.49
C PHE A 339 -23.55 9.55 8.13
N LEU A 340 -24.58 9.39 7.29
CA LEU A 340 -24.39 8.89 5.93
C LEU A 340 -23.45 9.78 5.10
N PHE A 341 -23.51 11.11 5.23
CA PHE A 341 -22.57 12.00 4.52
C PHE A 341 -21.11 11.79 4.93
N TRP A 342 -20.85 11.44 6.20
CA TRP A 342 -19.51 11.09 6.66
C TRP A 342 -19.03 9.75 6.08
N LEU A 343 -19.95 8.82 5.84
CA LEU A 343 -19.67 7.53 5.21
C LEU A 343 -19.74 7.58 3.67
N ALA A 344 -20.11 8.71 3.07
CA ALA A 344 -20.41 8.80 1.64
C ALA A 344 -19.27 8.28 0.75
N PRO A 345 -17.99 8.64 0.97
CA PRO A 345 -16.91 8.08 0.16
C PRO A 345 -16.78 6.55 0.28
N ILE A 346 -17.20 5.96 1.40
CA ILE A 346 -17.09 4.52 1.64
C ILE A 346 -18.22 3.76 0.95
N VAL A 347 -19.46 4.25 1.08
CA VAL A 347 -20.65 3.55 0.54
C VAL A 347 -20.93 3.85 -0.93
N PHE A 348 -20.38 4.95 -1.46
CA PHE A 348 -20.50 5.32 -2.88
C PHE A 348 -19.48 4.59 -3.77
N SER A 349 -18.32 4.25 -3.21
CA SER A 349 -17.24 3.52 -3.87
C SER A 349 -17.59 2.07 -4.13
#